data_AF-A0A9Q9V3R8-F1
#
_entry.id   AF-A0A9Q9V3R8-F1
#
_cell.length_a   1.000
_cell.length_b   1.000
_cell.length_c   1.000
_cell.angle_alpha   90.00
_cell.angle_beta   90.00
_cell.angle_gamma   90.00
#
_symmetry.space_group_name_H-M   'P 1'
#
loop_
_entity.id
_entity.type
_entity.pdbx_description
1 polymer ?
#
loop_
_entity_poly.entity_id
_entity_poly.type
_entity_poly.pdbx_seq_one_letter_code
_entity_poly.pdbx_strand_id
1 'polypeptide(L)'
;LVCAQKTIAQVLVHLHRGDYVAAEKCVRESYSIPGFSGSEDCVAVEQLLQGYDEQDEEQVSLVCTSPLLRYMDDDYAKLAISLKVPGGGKKKAAAAAGRDSEVSAGAAPPEEEEDEYAGGLC
;
A
#
# COMPACT_ATOMS: atom_id res chain seq x y z
N LEU A 1 0.93 -6.50 -17.51
CA LEU A 1 0.89 -5.46 -16.46
C LEU A 1 -0.42 -5.43 -15.66
N VAL A 2 -1.59 -5.69 -16.24
CA VAL A 2 -2.88 -5.62 -15.50
C VAL A 2 -3.13 -6.80 -14.54
N CYS A 3 -2.48 -7.95 -14.74
CA CYS A 3 -2.76 -9.17 -13.99
C CYS A 3 -2.34 -9.07 -12.50
N ALA A 4 -1.16 -8.51 -12.22
CA ALA A 4 -0.61 -8.49 -10.86
C ALA A 4 -1.32 -7.49 -9.94
N GLN A 5 -1.55 -6.28 -10.44
CA GLN A 5 -2.35 -5.23 -9.79
C GLN A 5 -3.74 -5.73 -9.39
N LYS A 6 -4.42 -6.47 -10.28
CA LYS A 6 -5.74 -7.07 -9.98
C LYS A 6 -5.65 -8.06 -8.82
N THR A 7 -4.61 -8.90 -8.78
CA THR A 7 -4.42 -9.88 -7.70
C THR A 7 -4.19 -9.18 -6.36
N ILE A 8 -3.29 -8.20 -6.29
CA ILE A 8 -3.01 -7.46 -5.06
C ILE A 8 -4.28 -6.77 -4.55
N ALA A 9 -5.03 -6.11 -5.44
CA ALA A 9 -6.30 -5.47 -5.11
C ALA A 9 -7.31 -6.47 -4.53
N GLN A 10 -7.41 -7.66 -5.12
CA GLN A 10 -8.35 -8.69 -4.68
C GLN A 10 -7.97 -9.23 -3.30
N VAL A 11 -6.69 -9.47 -3.05
CA VAL A 11 -6.14 -9.91 -1.76
C VAL A 11 -6.39 -8.87 -0.66
N LEU A 12 -6.10 -7.61 -0.95
CA LEU A 12 -6.36 -6.49 -0.05
C LEU A 12 -7.83 -6.41 0.37
N VAL A 13 -8.76 -6.58 -0.57
CA VAL A 13 -10.20 -6.58 -0.29
C VAL A 13 -10.61 -7.75 0.59
N HIS A 14 -10.06 -8.96 0.35
CA HIS A 14 -10.35 -10.12 1.20
C HIS A 14 -9.80 -9.95 2.63
N LEU A 15 -8.59 -9.44 2.77
CA LEU A 15 -8.00 -9.13 4.08
C LEU A 15 -8.80 -8.07 4.83
N HIS A 16 -9.27 -7.02 4.16
CA HIS A 16 -10.10 -5.99 4.77
C HIS A 16 -11.47 -6.52 5.24
N ARG A 17 -11.98 -7.60 4.63
CA ARG A 17 -13.21 -8.28 5.06
C ARG A 17 -13.00 -9.28 6.20
N GLY A 18 -11.74 -9.54 6.58
CA GLY A 18 -11.38 -10.56 7.56
C GLY A 18 -11.38 -11.99 6.99
N ASP A 19 -11.40 -12.14 5.66
CA ASP A 19 -11.43 -13.44 4.99
C ASP A 19 -10.01 -13.85 4.53
N TYR A 20 -9.15 -14.22 5.50
CA TYR A 20 -7.77 -14.65 5.21
C TYR A 20 -7.72 -15.87 4.27
N VAL A 21 -8.57 -16.86 4.50
CA VAL A 21 -8.63 -18.08 3.67
C VAL A 21 -8.96 -17.77 2.21
N ALA A 22 -9.83 -16.77 1.97
CA ALA A 22 -10.15 -16.35 0.61
C ALA A 22 -8.99 -15.58 -0.04
N ALA A 23 -8.29 -14.76 0.74
CA ALA A 23 -7.09 -14.04 0.30
C ALA A 23 -5.99 -15.02 -0.13
N GLU A 24 -5.65 -15.99 0.72
CA GLU A 24 -4.65 -17.03 0.42
C GLU A 24 -5.03 -17.85 -0.82
N LYS A 25 -6.32 -18.21 -0.95
CA LYS A 25 -6.80 -18.93 -2.13
C LYS A 25 -6.68 -18.11 -3.41
N CYS A 26 -6.98 -16.81 -3.38
CA CYS A 26 -6.79 -15.92 -4.52
C CYS A 26 -5.32 -15.84 -4.95
N VAL A 27 -4.41 -15.81 -3.99
CA VAL A 27 -2.97 -15.84 -4.25
C VAL A 27 -2.56 -17.17 -4.88
N ARG A 28 -3.02 -18.30 -4.32
CA ARG A 28 -2.82 -19.65 -4.87
C ARG A 28 -3.28 -19.81 -6.32
N GLU A 29 -4.45 -19.27 -6.64
CA GLU A 29 -4.96 -19.25 -8.01
C GLU A 29 -4.10 -18.35 -8.91
N SER A 30 -3.61 -17.21 -8.38
CA SER A 30 -2.76 -16.28 -9.11
C SER A 30 -1.34 -16.82 -9.37
N TYR A 31 -0.80 -17.69 -8.52
CA TYR A 31 0.46 -18.40 -8.78
C TYR A 31 0.45 -19.25 -10.05
N SER A 32 -0.74 -19.68 -10.48
CA SER A 32 -0.89 -20.44 -11.74
C SER A 32 -0.71 -19.54 -12.97
N ILE A 33 -0.63 -18.22 -12.80
CA ILE A 33 -0.40 -17.25 -13.87
C ILE A 33 1.11 -17.19 -14.17
N PRO A 34 1.54 -17.47 -15.42
CA PRO A 34 2.94 -17.39 -15.80
C PRO A 34 3.45 -15.96 -15.65
N GLY A 35 4.53 -15.80 -14.90
CA GLY A 35 5.14 -14.51 -14.63
C GLY A 35 4.58 -13.76 -13.42
N PHE A 36 3.72 -14.38 -12.58
CA PHE A 36 3.33 -13.82 -11.28
C PHE A 36 4.23 -14.31 -10.15
N SER A 37 4.56 -15.62 -10.10
CA SER A 37 5.26 -16.24 -8.95
C SER A 37 6.68 -15.71 -8.66
N GLY A 38 7.31 -15.01 -9.60
CA GLY A 38 8.66 -14.45 -9.46
C GLY A 38 8.68 -12.93 -9.48
N SER A 39 7.52 -12.29 -9.54
CA SER A 39 7.40 -10.84 -9.55
C SER A 39 7.48 -10.28 -8.13
N GLU A 40 7.95 -9.04 -8.02
CA GLU A 40 7.95 -8.30 -6.76
C GLU A 40 6.53 -8.21 -6.16
N ASP A 41 5.47 -8.21 -6.98
CA ASP A 41 4.07 -8.27 -6.55
C ASP A 41 3.77 -9.50 -5.67
N CYS A 42 4.29 -10.66 -6.08
CA CYS A 42 4.07 -11.91 -5.37
C CYS A 42 4.80 -11.90 -4.03
N VAL A 43 6.05 -11.44 -4.04
CA VAL A 43 6.88 -11.31 -2.84
C VAL A 43 6.26 -10.31 -1.84
N ALA A 44 5.66 -9.22 -2.33
CA ALA A 44 4.95 -8.28 -1.47
C ALA A 44 3.67 -8.90 -0.88
N VAL A 45 2.88 -9.61 -1.68
CA VAL A 45 1.63 -10.26 -1.21
C VAL A 45 1.91 -11.39 -0.22
N GLU A 46 2.96 -12.18 -0.42
CA GLU A 46 3.42 -13.19 0.54
C GLU A 46 3.84 -12.57 1.86
N GLN A 47 4.70 -11.53 1.81
CA GLN A 47 5.12 -10.82 3.02
C GLN A 47 3.94 -10.16 3.75
N LEU A 48 2.95 -9.67 3.01
CA LEU A 48 1.72 -9.12 3.56
C LEU A 48 0.91 -10.19 4.28
N LEU A 49 0.65 -11.34 3.63
CA LEU A 49 -0.10 -12.45 4.21
C LEU A 49 0.61 -13.03 5.44
N GLN A 50 1.93 -13.16 5.36
CA GLN A 50 2.74 -13.68 6.45
C GLN A 50 2.78 -12.72 7.64
N GLY A 51 2.99 -11.41 7.42
CA GLY A 51 2.90 -10.42 8.49
C GLY A 51 1.50 -10.34 9.10
N TYR A 52 0.45 -10.59 8.31
CA TYR A 52 -0.93 -10.65 8.79
C TYR A 52 -1.21 -11.88 9.66
N ASP A 53 -0.62 -13.04 9.32
CA ASP A 53 -0.70 -14.29 10.10
C ASP A 53 0.13 -14.22 11.39
N GLU A 54 1.36 -13.69 11.32
CA GLU A 54 2.24 -13.45 12.47
C GLU A 54 1.78 -12.28 13.35
N GLN A 55 0.75 -11.54 12.91
CA GLN A 55 0.22 -10.34 13.54
C GLN A 55 1.27 -9.22 13.71
N ASP A 56 2.22 -9.14 12.78
CA ASP A 56 3.25 -8.11 12.71
C ASP A 56 2.74 -6.89 11.93
N GLU A 57 2.28 -5.89 12.69
CA GLU A 57 1.72 -4.65 12.13
C GLU A 57 2.80 -3.78 11.45
N GLU A 58 4.05 -3.84 11.90
CA GLU A 58 5.15 -3.06 11.32
C GLU A 58 5.52 -3.60 9.94
N GLN A 59 5.64 -4.93 9.83
CA GLN A 59 5.89 -5.60 8.56
C GLN A 59 4.77 -5.34 7.54
N VAL A 60 3.51 -5.53 7.95
CA VAL A 60 2.35 -5.28 7.08
C VAL A 60 2.31 -3.82 6.63
N SER A 61 2.55 -2.87 7.54
CA SER A 61 2.57 -1.44 7.22
C SER A 61 3.68 -1.08 6.25
N LEU A 62 4.88 -1.65 6.41
CA LEU A 62 6.03 -1.43 5.53
C LEU A 62 5.77 -1.95 4.11
N VAL A 63 5.15 -3.12 4.00
CA VAL A 63 4.71 -3.66 2.71
C VAL A 63 3.61 -2.78 2.10
N CYS A 64 2.58 -2.38 2.86
CA CYS A 64 1.50 -1.50 2.41
C CYS A 64 1.97 -0.12 1.96
N THR A 65 3.07 0.40 2.52
CA THR A 65 3.68 1.68 2.10
C THR A 65 4.77 1.53 1.05
N SER A 66 5.06 0.30 0.61
CA SER A 66 6.00 0.03 -0.47
C SER A 66 5.57 0.74 -1.77
N PRO A 67 6.53 1.19 -2.60
CA PRO A 67 6.22 1.76 -3.92
C PRO A 67 5.30 0.87 -4.75
N LEU A 68 5.43 -0.46 -4.59
CA LEU A 68 4.60 -1.46 -5.28
C LEU A 68 3.10 -1.26 -5.06
N LEU A 69 2.69 -1.03 -3.81
CA LEU A 69 1.30 -0.78 -3.44
C LEU A 69 0.89 0.69 -3.63
N ARG A 70 1.83 1.63 -3.52
CA ARG A 70 1.60 3.06 -3.80
C ARG A 70 1.44 3.40 -5.28
N TYR A 71 2.00 2.58 -6.17
CA TYR A 71 1.80 2.71 -7.63
C TYR A 71 0.52 1.99 -8.11
N MET A 72 -0.19 1.28 -7.23
CA MET A 72 -1.58 0.94 -7.48
C MET A 72 -2.45 2.19 -7.40
N ASP A 73 -3.73 2.07 -7.73
CA ASP A 73 -4.66 3.20 -7.63
C ASP A 73 -4.68 3.81 -6.21
N ASP A 74 -4.86 5.12 -6.10
CA ASP A 74 -4.86 5.86 -4.82
C ASP A 74 -5.87 5.27 -3.82
N ASP A 75 -6.98 4.71 -4.31
CA ASP A 75 -7.99 4.04 -3.49
C ASP A 75 -7.46 2.73 -2.87
N TYR A 76 -6.66 1.95 -3.61
CA TYR A 76 -6.04 0.73 -3.07
C TYR A 76 -4.91 1.06 -2.09
N ALA A 77 -4.14 2.12 -2.34
CA ALA A 77 -3.12 2.60 -1.41
C ALA A 77 -3.76 3.01 -0.06
N LYS A 78 -4.88 3.76 -0.09
CA LYS A 78 -5.63 4.12 1.12
C LYS A 78 -6.20 2.90 1.85
N LEU A 79 -6.69 1.91 1.09
CA LEU A 79 -7.23 0.68 1.66
C LEU A 79 -6.12 -0.16 2.33
N ALA A 80 -4.96 -0.27 1.70
CA ALA A 80 -3.77 -0.94 2.26
C ALA A 80 -3.30 -0.28 3.56
N ILE A 81 -3.28 1.05 3.62
CA ILE A 81 -2.92 1.80 4.85
C ILE A 81 -3.99 1.64 5.95
N SER A 82 -5.26 1.47 5.57
CA SER A 82 -6.36 1.30 6.52
C SER A 82 -6.48 -0.13 7.07
N LEU A 83 -5.75 -1.09 6.46
CA LEU A 83 -5.72 -2.49 6.85
C LEU A 83 -5.16 -2.64 8.28
N LYS A 84 -5.85 -3.43 9.12
CA LYS A 84 -5.41 -3.72 10.49
C LYS A 84 -5.20 -5.22 10.64
N VAL A 85 -4.12 -5.62 11.31
CA VAL A 85 -3.84 -7.02 11.62
C VAL A 85 -4.73 -7.52 12.77
N PRO A 86 -5.39 -8.69 12.63
CA PRO A 86 -6.31 -9.22 13.62
C PRO A 86 -5.50 -9.75 14.80
N GLY A 87 -5.30 -8.89 15.79
CA GLY A 87 -4.67 -9.22 17.06
C GLY A 87 -3.39 -8.44 17.39
N GLY A 88 -3.15 -7.30 16.72
CA GLY A 88 -2.21 -6.25 17.16
C GLY A 88 -2.65 -5.60 18.48
N GLY A 89 -2.76 -6.39 19.54
CA GLY A 89 -3.17 -5.95 20.86
C GLY A 89 -2.03 -5.27 21.61
N LYS A 90 -1.64 -4.06 21.20
CA LYS A 90 -1.01 -3.09 22.10
C LYS A 90 -1.83 -1.80 22.10
N LYS A 91 -2.41 -1.56 23.27
CA LYS A 91 -3.22 -0.40 23.62
C LYS A 91 -2.48 0.91 23.25
N LYS A 92 -2.86 1.59 22.16
CA LYS A 92 -3.04 3.06 22.08
C LYS A 92 -3.47 3.53 20.68
N ALA A 93 -4.56 4.30 20.66
CA ALA A 93 -5.05 5.25 19.65
C ALA A 93 -5.34 4.66 18.24
N ALA A 94 -6.59 4.46 17.81
CA ALA A 94 -7.60 5.49 17.56
C ALA A 94 -7.03 6.79 16.94
N ALA A 95 -6.59 6.72 15.68
CA ALA A 95 -6.61 7.79 14.65
C ALA A 95 -5.88 7.19 13.43
N ALA A 96 -6.32 7.25 12.17
CA ALA A 96 -7.28 8.12 11.52
C ALA A 96 -7.83 7.43 10.26
N ALA A 97 -9.12 7.55 10.02
CA ALA A 97 -9.72 7.54 8.68
C ALA A 97 -11.13 8.12 8.82
N GLY A 98 -11.18 9.44 8.92
CA GLY A 98 -12.40 10.22 9.02
C GLY A 98 -12.00 11.68 9.03
N ARG A 99 -11.82 12.25 7.83
CA ARG A 99 -11.84 13.69 7.58
C ARG A 99 -11.87 13.96 6.07
N ASP A 100 -13.07 13.75 5.54
CA ASP A 100 -13.64 14.56 4.47
C ASP A 100 -13.84 16.03 4.90
N SER A 101 -13.85 16.92 3.90
CA SER A 101 -14.13 18.38 3.94
C SER A 101 -13.11 19.29 4.66
N GLU A 102 -12.77 20.50 4.20
CA GLU A 102 -13.13 21.32 3.03
C GLU A 102 -12.35 22.66 3.16
N VAL A 103 -11.87 23.20 2.02
CA VAL A 103 -11.70 24.64 1.68
C VAL A 103 -10.61 25.55 2.32
N SER A 104 -10.02 26.32 1.38
CA SER A 104 -9.52 27.71 1.43
C SER A 104 -8.10 28.06 1.88
N ALA A 105 -7.35 28.51 0.85
CA ALA A 105 -6.89 29.89 0.66
C ALA A 105 -5.72 30.45 1.50
N GLY A 106 -4.81 31.12 0.77
CA GLY A 106 -3.89 32.15 1.27
C GLY A 106 -2.44 31.66 1.40
N ALA A 107 -1.57 31.85 0.41
CA ALA A 107 -0.78 33.06 0.14
C ALA A 107 0.39 33.28 1.13
N ALA A 108 1.62 32.99 0.65
CA ALA A 108 2.83 33.84 0.67
C ALA A 108 4.13 32.98 0.70
N PRO A 109 5.19 33.36 -0.04
CA PRO A 109 6.41 32.58 -0.23
C PRO A 109 7.51 32.94 0.79
N PRO A 110 8.57 32.14 0.89
CA PRO A 110 9.91 32.63 1.18
C PRO A 110 10.83 32.45 -0.04
N GLU A 111 11.32 33.59 -0.50
CA GLU A 111 12.66 33.90 -1.04
C GLU A 111 13.75 33.20 -0.18
N GLU A 112 14.96 32.80 -0.60
CA GLU A 112 15.86 33.03 -1.74
C GLU A 112 17.03 32.01 -1.61
N GLU A 113 18.02 32.12 -2.51
CA GLU A 113 19.32 31.42 -2.60
C GLU A 113 19.32 30.20 -3.55
N GLU A 114 19.38 30.41 -4.88
CA GLU A 114 20.56 30.75 -5.70
C GLU A 114 21.67 29.70 -5.67
N ASP A 115 21.64 28.78 -6.64
CA ASP A 115 22.85 28.11 -7.13
C ASP A 115 22.80 28.03 -8.66
N GLU A 116 23.55 28.96 -9.21
CA GLU A 116 24.10 29.10 -10.55
C GLU A 116 24.43 27.78 -11.27
N TYR A 117 23.66 27.44 -12.31
CA TYR A 117 24.12 26.54 -13.38
C TYR A 117 24.01 27.23 -14.73
N ALA A 118 25.02 28.04 -15.03
CA ALA A 118 25.27 28.58 -16.36
C ALA A 118 25.66 27.44 -17.32
N GLY A 119 25.02 27.36 -18.48
CA GLY A 119 25.46 26.46 -19.56
C GLY A 119 24.45 26.18 -20.66
N GLY A 120 23.81 27.22 -21.21
CA GLY A 120 22.93 27.09 -22.37
C GLY A 120 23.70 26.71 -23.64
N LEU A 121 23.27 25.63 -24.29
CA LEU A 121 23.52 25.34 -25.71
C LEU A 121 22.63 26.25 -26.55
N CYS A 122 23.21 27.13 -27.36
CA CYS A 122 22.72 27.61 -28.66
C CYS A 122 23.91 28.18 -29.44
#